data_AF-A0A9D6RKB9-F1
#
_entry.id   AF-A0A9D6RKB9-F1
#
_cell.length_a   1.000
_cell.length_b   1.000
_cell.length_c   1.000
_cell.angle_alpha   90.00
_cell.angle_beta   90.00
_cell.angle_gamma   90.00
#
_symmetry.space_group_name_H-M   'P 1'
#
loop_
_entity.id
_entity.type
_entity.pdbx_description
1 polymer ?
#
loop_
_entity_poly.entity_id
_entity_poly.type
_entity_poly.pdbx_seq_one_letter_code
_entity_poly.pdbx_strand_id
1 'polypeptide(L)'
;MRAVVAVDHSGSTIGGKTQARLLNTASSTIDRLESQGYDVAAIGYSDSVDVVQDFGRVNKQAFLKEVCNAEAAATGDTGALRLAEAMIGDEPGIVAFVTDGIGETDFAAAVRQAEGRNHHVVGYMVGSSNETEAFTESYIIR
;
A
#
# COMPACT_ATOMS: atom_id res chain seq x y z
N MET A 1 17.37 2.32 -3.86
CA MET A 1 16.12 2.06 -4.62
C MET A 1 14.96 2.44 -3.73
N ARG A 2 13.89 3.02 -4.27
CA ARG A 2 12.77 3.53 -3.46
C ARG A 2 11.61 2.54 -3.44
N ALA A 3 10.90 2.49 -2.32
CA ALA A 3 9.64 1.78 -2.23
C ALA A 3 8.60 2.59 -1.47
N VAL A 4 7.34 2.45 -1.84
CA VAL A 4 6.20 3.06 -1.15
C VAL A 4 5.24 1.96 -0.75
N VAL A 5 4.86 1.92 0.54
CA VAL A 5 3.83 1.00 1.05
C VAL A 5 2.54 1.78 1.29
N ALA A 6 1.51 1.51 0.49
CA ALA A 6 0.18 2.10 0.61
C ALA A 6 -0.75 1.14 1.38
N VAL A 7 -1.36 1.63 2.46
CA VAL A 7 -2.19 0.86 3.39
C VAL A 7 -3.62 1.39 3.40
N ASP A 8 -4.55 0.51 3.05
CA ASP A 8 -5.98 0.78 3.05
C ASP A 8 -6.53 0.84 4.49
N HIS A 9 -7.30 1.88 4.78
CA HIS A 9 -8.10 2.02 5.99
C HIS A 9 -9.56 2.42 5.70
N SER A 10 -10.07 2.09 4.51
CA SER A 10 -11.47 2.31 4.13
C SER A 10 -12.46 1.53 5.01
N GLY A 11 -13.74 1.88 4.96
CA GLY A 11 -14.76 1.35 5.86
C GLY A 11 -14.92 -0.18 5.87
N SER A 12 -14.57 -0.88 4.78
CA SER A 12 -14.54 -2.36 4.73
C SER A 12 -13.45 -2.95 5.63
N THR A 13 -12.36 -2.21 5.79
CA THR A 13 -11.17 -2.63 6.53
C THR A 13 -11.24 -2.32 8.03
N ILE A 14 -12.10 -1.39 8.45
CA ILE A 14 -12.12 -0.87 9.82
C ILE A 14 -12.81 -1.82 10.79
N GLY A 15 -12.11 -2.10 11.89
CA GLY A 15 -12.62 -2.89 13.00
C GLY A 15 -12.34 -4.40 12.88
N GLY A 16 -12.20 -5.03 14.04
CA GLY A 16 -12.05 -6.48 14.13
C GLY A 16 -10.73 -7.02 13.57
N LYS A 17 -10.79 -8.23 12.98
CA LYS A 17 -9.60 -9.00 12.58
C LYS A 17 -8.97 -8.53 11.26
N THR A 18 -9.76 -7.92 10.37
CA THR A 18 -9.30 -7.45 9.06
C THR A 18 -8.31 -6.30 9.22
N GLN A 19 -8.68 -5.27 9.98
CA GLN A 19 -7.80 -4.13 10.28
C GLN A 19 -6.46 -4.58 10.89
N ALA A 20 -6.50 -5.46 11.89
CA ALA A 20 -5.30 -5.97 12.53
C ALA A 20 -4.39 -6.71 11.54
N ARG A 21 -4.95 -7.48 10.61
CA ARG A 21 -4.18 -8.18 9.58
C ARG A 21 -3.58 -7.24 8.56
N LEU A 22 -4.33 -6.22 8.10
CA LEU A 22 -3.80 -5.19 7.20
C LEU A 22 -2.60 -4.47 7.82
N LEU A 23 -2.74 -4.01 9.06
CA LEU A 23 -1.66 -3.31 9.76
C LEU A 23 -0.45 -4.23 9.99
N ASN A 24 -0.66 -5.52 10.27
CA ASN A 24 0.43 -6.50 10.38
C ASN A 24 1.12 -6.76 9.02
N THR A 25 0.35 -6.92 7.95
CA THR A 25 0.88 -7.11 6.59
C THR A 25 1.68 -5.88 6.17
N ALA A 26 1.17 -4.67 6.39
CA ALA A 26 1.87 -3.42 6.15
C ALA A 26 3.18 -3.35 6.93
N SER A 27 3.15 -3.64 8.24
CA SER A 27 4.36 -3.66 9.07
C SER A 27 5.42 -4.61 8.52
N SER A 28 5.02 -5.85 8.19
CA SER A 28 5.95 -6.86 7.67
C SER A 28 6.49 -6.53 6.28
N THR A 29 5.70 -5.84 5.46
CA THR A 29 6.11 -5.38 4.12
C THR A 29 7.15 -4.27 4.23
N ILE A 30 6.94 -3.29 5.12
CA ILE A 30 7.93 -2.24 5.42
C ILE A 30 9.23 -2.89 5.90
N ASP A 31 9.17 -3.80 6.88
CA ASP A 31 10.35 -4.51 7.40
C ASP A 31 11.12 -5.24 6.30
N ARG A 32 10.40 -5.96 5.44
CA ARG A 32 11.00 -6.70 4.33
C ARG A 32 11.73 -5.77 3.36
N LEU A 33 11.09 -4.68 2.94
CA LEU A 33 11.68 -3.71 2.01
C LEU A 33 12.89 -2.99 2.61
N GLU A 34 12.79 -2.52 3.85
CA GLU A 34 13.92 -1.91 4.57
C GLU A 34 15.10 -2.89 4.70
N SER A 35 14.83 -4.17 5.03
CA SER A 35 15.87 -5.21 5.13
C SER A 35 16.57 -5.52 3.80
N GLN A 36 15.89 -5.28 2.68
CA GLN A 36 16.42 -5.43 1.33
C GLN A 36 17.18 -4.17 0.85
N GLY A 37 17.26 -3.13 1.68
CA GLY A 37 17.98 -1.90 1.39
C GLY A 37 17.17 -0.88 0.57
N TYR A 38 15.84 -1.01 0.53
CA TYR A 38 14.99 0.03 -0.03
C TYR A 38 14.89 1.21 0.93
N ASP A 39 14.85 2.41 0.36
CA ASP A 39 14.42 3.62 1.04
C ASP A 39 12.89 3.66 0.98
N VAL A 40 12.24 3.55 2.13
CA VAL A 40 10.80 3.27 2.22
C VAL A 40 10.02 4.51 2.66
N ALA A 41 8.95 4.81 1.95
CA ALA A 41 7.89 5.71 2.39
C ALA A 41 6.60 4.91 2.64
N ALA A 42 5.68 5.48 3.41
CA ALA A 42 4.42 4.82 3.75
C ALA A 42 3.23 5.79 3.64
N ILE A 43 2.11 5.30 3.11
CA ILE A 43 0.89 6.08 2.87
C ILE A 43 -0.30 5.32 3.47
N GLY A 44 -1.13 6.00 4.25
CA GLY A 44 -2.46 5.53 4.63
C GLY A 44 -3.51 6.15 3.71
N TYR A 45 -4.42 5.34 3.19
CA TYR A 45 -5.47 5.82 2.29
C TYR A 45 -6.85 5.19 2.55
N SER A 46 -7.87 5.98 2.25
CA SER A 46 -9.26 5.55 2.04
C SER A 46 -9.75 6.11 0.70
N ASP A 47 -10.73 7.01 0.65
CA ASP A 47 -11.12 7.72 -0.58
C ASP A 47 -10.15 8.87 -0.95
N SER A 48 -9.21 9.15 -0.05
CA SER A 48 -8.10 10.08 -0.26
C SER A 48 -6.87 9.59 0.49
N VAL A 49 -5.77 10.34 0.39
CA VAL A 49 -4.56 10.07 1.19
C VAL A 49 -4.64 10.84 2.49
N ASP A 50 -4.66 10.12 3.60
CA ASP A 50 -4.88 10.67 4.93
C ASP A 50 -3.60 10.74 5.77
N VAL A 51 -2.69 9.80 5.57
CA VAL A 51 -1.44 9.68 6.35
C VAL A 51 -0.27 9.51 5.41
N VAL A 52 0.80 10.28 5.60
CA VAL A 52 2.03 10.17 4.80
C VAL A 52 3.25 10.20 5.71
N GLN A 53 4.12 9.21 5.58
CA GLN A 53 5.50 9.26 6.03
C GLN A 53 6.42 9.21 4.81
N ASP A 54 7.20 10.27 4.64
CA ASP A 54 8.16 10.41 3.55
C ASP A 54 9.35 9.45 3.73
N PHE A 55 10.20 9.37 2.71
CA PHE A 55 11.39 8.53 2.66
C PHE A 55 12.32 8.72 3.86
N GLY A 56 12.97 7.63 4.25
CA GLY A 56 13.76 7.51 5.46
C GLY A 56 13.34 6.28 6.27
N ARG A 57 13.78 6.23 7.53
CA ARG A 57 13.36 5.15 8.43
C ARG A 57 11.93 5.42 8.88
N VAL A 58 10.97 4.66 8.35
CA VAL A 58 9.56 4.80 8.69
C VAL A 58 9.37 4.53 10.17
N ASN A 59 8.75 5.47 10.89
CA ASN A 59 8.33 5.22 12.26
C ASN A 59 7.04 4.40 12.22
N LYS A 60 7.19 3.08 11.99
CA LYS A 60 6.07 2.14 11.80
C LYS A 60 5.03 2.22 12.92
N GLN A 61 5.48 2.39 14.17
CA GLN A 61 4.55 2.45 15.30
C GLN A 61 3.67 3.71 15.24
N ALA A 62 4.26 4.86 14.91
CA ALA A 62 3.52 6.11 14.74
C ALA A 62 2.61 6.02 13.50
N PHE A 63 3.16 5.58 12.36
CA PHE A 63 2.44 5.43 11.10
C PHE A 63 1.20 4.55 11.25
N LEU A 64 1.36 3.31 11.72
CA LEU A 64 0.26 2.36 11.83
C LEU A 64 -0.78 2.80 12.86
N LYS A 65 -0.37 3.53 13.90
CA LYS A 65 -1.29 4.15 14.84
C LYS A 65 -2.11 5.26 14.18
N GLU A 66 -1.50 6.10 13.37
CA GLU A 66 -2.19 7.17 12.63
C GLU A 66 -3.18 6.56 11.63
N VAL A 67 -2.75 5.57 10.82
CA VAL A 67 -3.64 4.84 9.90
C VAL A 67 -4.83 4.21 10.61
N CYS A 68 -4.60 3.58 11.76
CA CYS A 68 -5.66 2.96 12.55
C CYS A 68 -6.72 3.95 13.08
N ASN A 69 -6.31 5.20 13.33
CA ASN A 69 -7.18 6.26 13.86
C ASN A 69 -7.68 7.23 12.79
N ALA A 70 -7.25 7.08 11.53
CA ALA A 70 -7.74 7.89 10.42
C ALA A 70 -9.23 7.63 10.18
N GLU A 71 -9.94 8.66 9.72
CA GLU A 71 -11.35 8.53 9.40
C GLU A 71 -11.51 7.65 8.15
N ALA A 72 -12.39 6.64 8.22
CA ALA A 72 -12.69 5.83 7.05
C ALA A 72 -13.75 6.48 6.18
N ALA A 73 -13.41 6.68 4.91
CA ALA A 73 -14.41 6.76 3.87
C ALA A 73 -15.02 5.38 3.56
N ALA A 74 -16.22 5.38 2.97
CA ALA A 74 -16.93 4.15 2.60
C ALA A 74 -16.27 3.37 1.45
N THR A 75 -15.35 3.99 0.70
CA THR A 75 -14.67 3.43 -0.47
C THR A 75 -13.18 3.77 -0.44
N GLY A 76 -12.35 2.93 -1.05
CA GLY A 76 -10.94 3.24 -1.36
C GLY A 76 -10.80 3.91 -2.73
N ASP A 77 -9.87 4.87 -2.89
CA ASP A 77 -9.53 5.53 -4.17
C ASP A 77 -8.11 5.21 -4.65
N THR A 78 -7.96 5.24 -5.97
CA THR A 78 -6.72 5.16 -6.75
C THR A 78 -5.74 6.34 -6.52
N GLY A 79 -6.14 7.41 -5.82
CA GLY A 79 -5.28 8.54 -5.48
C GLY A 79 -3.98 8.16 -4.78
N ALA A 80 -4.00 7.08 -3.98
CA ALA A 80 -2.81 6.55 -3.32
C ALA A 80 -1.72 6.06 -4.29
N LEU A 81 -2.10 5.47 -5.44
CA LEU A 81 -1.12 5.07 -6.46
C LEU A 81 -0.42 6.27 -7.07
N ARG A 82 -1.18 7.28 -7.48
CA ARG A 82 -0.61 8.47 -8.13
C ARG A 82 0.38 9.17 -7.22
N LEU A 83 0.07 9.26 -5.93
CA LEU A 83 1.00 9.81 -4.95
C LEU A 83 2.23 8.91 -4.79
N ALA A 84 2.05 7.60 -4.63
CA ALA A 84 3.16 6.67 -4.49
C ALA A 84 4.13 6.72 -5.68
N GLU A 85 3.62 6.77 -6.90
CA GLU A 85 4.45 6.94 -8.10
C GLU A 85 5.18 8.29 -8.12
N ALA A 86 4.49 9.38 -7.77
CA ALA A 86 5.10 10.71 -7.71
C ALA A 86 6.21 10.78 -6.67
N MET A 87 6.07 10.06 -5.55
CA MET A 87 7.10 9.96 -4.51
C MET A 87 8.33 9.20 -5.02
N ILE A 88 8.14 8.07 -5.72
CA ILE A 88 9.26 7.31 -6.29
C ILE A 88 9.99 8.15 -7.35
N GLY A 89 9.26 8.85 -8.21
CA GLY A 89 9.78 9.71 -9.27
C GLY A 89 9.94 8.95 -10.59
N ASP A 90 11.00 9.23 -11.33
CA ASP A 90 11.32 8.55 -12.61
C ASP A 90 12.28 7.35 -12.42
N GLU A 91 12.73 7.12 -11.19
CA GLU A 91 13.68 6.08 -10.82
C GLU A 91 12.99 4.72 -10.64
N PRO A 92 13.68 3.60 -10.87
CA PRO A 92 13.13 2.29 -10.56
C PRO A 92 12.74 2.16 -9.09
N GLY A 93 11.54 1.62 -8.83
CA GLY A 93 11.02 1.49 -7.47
C GLY A 93 9.85 0.52 -7.35
N ILE A 94 9.39 0.32 -6.10
CA ILE A 94 8.29 -0.59 -5.78
C ILE A 94 7.12 0.19 -5.18
N VAL A 95 5.90 -0.04 -5.66
CA VAL A 95 4.67 0.38 -4.97
C VAL A 95 3.97 -0.88 -4.45
N ALA A 96 3.82 -0.99 -3.13
CA ALA A 96 3.15 -2.11 -2.47
C ALA A 96 1.81 -1.68 -1.87
N PHE A 97 0.71 -2.26 -2.33
CA PHE A 97 -0.63 -2.03 -1.77
C PHE A 97 -1.00 -3.10 -0.76
N VAL A 98 -1.58 -2.68 0.37
CA VAL A 98 -2.11 -3.57 1.41
C VAL A 98 -3.57 -3.21 1.64
N THR A 99 -4.48 -4.11 1.30
CA THR A 99 -5.94 -3.84 1.20
C THR A 99 -6.77 -5.12 1.41
N ASP A 100 -8.04 -5.00 1.83
CA ASP A 100 -8.93 -6.15 2.05
C ASP A 100 -9.75 -6.54 0.81
N GLY A 101 -9.74 -5.68 -0.21
CA GLY A 101 -10.32 -5.94 -1.51
C GLY A 101 -10.03 -4.76 -2.43
N ILE A 102 -9.47 -5.03 -3.61
CA ILE A 102 -9.43 -4.03 -4.67
C ILE A 102 -10.54 -4.39 -5.65
N GLY A 103 -11.33 -3.40 -6.06
CA GLY A 103 -12.11 -3.58 -7.28
C GLY A 103 -11.13 -3.95 -8.39
N GLU A 104 -11.20 -5.19 -8.92
CA GLU A 104 -10.25 -5.71 -9.92
C GLU A 104 -10.03 -4.74 -11.10
N THR A 105 -11.08 -3.99 -11.44
CA THR A 105 -11.07 -3.00 -12.53
C THR A 105 -10.19 -1.79 -12.21
N ASP A 106 -10.19 -1.33 -10.96
CA ASP A 106 -9.43 -0.15 -10.53
C ASP A 106 -7.96 -0.50 -10.28
N PHE A 107 -7.65 -1.70 -9.75
CA PHE A 107 -6.27 -2.18 -9.65
C PHE A 107 -5.64 -2.39 -11.03
N ALA A 108 -6.36 -3.05 -11.94
CA ALA A 108 -5.88 -3.29 -13.29
C ALA A 108 -5.68 -1.97 -14.06
N ALA A 109 -6.55 -0.98 -13.85
CA ALA A 109 -6.36 0.36 -14.41
C ALA A 109 -5.14 1.08 -13.80
N ALA A 110 -4.94 0.95 -12.49
CA ALA A 110 -3.76 1.43 -11.78
C ALA A 110 -2.46 0.82 -12.32
N VAL A 111 -2.41 -0.51 -12.44
CA VAL A 111 -1.27 -1.25 -13.02
C VAL A 111 -1.02 -0.82 -14.47
N ARG A 112 -2.08 -0.68 -15.29
CA ARG A 112 -1.97 -0.17 -16.68
C ARG A 112 -1.52 1.28 -16.77
N GLN A 113 -1.77 2.12 -15.76
CA GLN A 113 -1.22 3.48 -15.72
C GLN A 113 0.25 3.50 -15.32
N ALA A 114 0.67 2.53 -14.50
CA ALA A 114 2.08 2.30 -14.20
C ALA A 114 2.85 1.69 -15.40
N GLU A 115 2.15 1.05 -16.36
CA GLU A 115 2.76 0.53 -17.60
C GLU A 115 3.45 1.67 -18.38
N GLY A 116 4.77 1.55 -18.54
CA GLY A 116 5.63 2.57 -19.16
C GLY A 116 6.46 3.40 -18.17
N ARG A 117 6.28 3.19 -16.85
CA ARG A 117 7.16 3.70 -15.80
C ARG A 117 8.05 2.57 -15.27
N ASN A 118 9.25 2.88 -14.77
CA ASN A 118 10.20 1.90 -14.21
C ASN A 118 9.75 1.31 -12.85
N HIS A 119 8.46 1.31 -12.54
CA HIS A 119 7.92 0.95 -11.22
C HIS A 119 7.33 -0.46 -11.21
N HIS A 120 7.57 -1.19 -10.14
CA HIS A 120 6.99 -2.50 -9.88
C HIS A 120 5.83 -2.36 -8.90
N VAL A 121 4.60 -2.63 -9.34
CA VAL A 121 3.41 -2.59 -8.48
C VAL A 121 3.11 -3.99 -7.95
N VAL A 122 2.90 -4.11 -6.64
CA VAL A 122 2.57 -5.36 -5.94
C VAL A 122 1.33 -5.14 -5.07
N GLY A 123 0.35 -6.04 -5.14
CA GLY A 123 -0.84 -6.04 -4.27
C GLY A 123 -0.77 -7.13 -3.20
N TYR A 124 -1.18 -6.81 -1.98
CA TYR A 124 -1.42 -7.74 -0.87
C TYR A 124 -2.88 -7.63 -0.45
N MET A 125 -3.67 -8.67 -0.77
CA MET A 125 -5.07 -8.77 -0.38
C MET A 125 -5.19 -9.49 0.97
N VAL A 126 -5.97 -8.93 1.88
CA VAL A 126 -6.20 -9.50 3.21
C VAL A 126 -7.67 -9.88 3.36
N GLY A 127 -7.96 -11.16 3.15
CA GLY A 127 -9.32 -11.70 3.27
C GLY A 127 -9.85 -11.80 4.71
N SER A 128 -11.16 -12.00 4.80
CA SER A 128 -11.89 -12.27 6.05
C SER A 128 -11.76 -13.72 6.55
N SER A 129 -11.36 -14.66 5.67
CA SER A 129 -10.98 -16.04 6.04
C SER A 129 -9.57 -16.08 6.66
N ASN A 130 -9.18 -17.15 7.35
CA ASN A 130 -7.85 -17.27 7.98
C ASN A 130 -6.67 -17.34 6.98
N GLU A 131 -6.92 -17.15 5.70
CA GLU A 131 -5.94 -17.23 4.64
C GLU A 131 -5.64 -15.81 4.14
N THR A 132 -4.43 -15.34 4.42
CA THR A 132 -3.86 -14.20 3.68
C THR A 132 -3.51 -14.71 2.29
N GLU A 133 -4.40 -14.53 1.32
CA GLU A 133 -4.08 -14.77 -0.08
C GLU A 133 -3.27 -13.59 -0.61
N ALA A 134 -1.94 -13.75 -0.63
CA ALA A 134 -1.09 -12.84 -1.38
C ALA A 134 -1.37 -13.04 -2.88
N PHE A 135 -2.29 -12.25 -3.45
CA PHE A 135 -2.36 -12.06 -4.90
C PHE A 135 -1.13 -11.29 -5.36
N THR A 136 -0.03 -12.01 -5.48
CA THR A 136 1.22 -11.47 -6.00
C THR A 136 1.12 -11.43 -7.51
N GLU A 137 0.46 -10.43 -8.07
CA GLU A 137 0.74 -10.06 -9.45
C GLU A 137 1.93 -9.10 -9.44
N SER A 138 3.10 -9.68 -9.71
CA SER A 138 4.35 -8.95 -9.91
C SER A 138 4.43 -8.50 -11.36
N TYR A 139 4.09 -7.25 -11.68
CA TYR A 139 4.37 -6.69 -13.00
C TYR A 139 5.76 -6.06 -13.01
N ILE A 140 6.78 -6.77 -13.49
CA ILE A 140 8.07 -6.15 -13.81
C ILE A 140 7.86 -5.31 -15.07
N ILE A 141 7.60 -4.03 -14.88
CA ILE A 141 7.48 -3.06 -15.96
C ILE A 141 8.91 -2.66 -16.33
N ARG A 142 9.36 -3.08 -17.52
CA ARG A 142 10.70 -2.83 -18.08
C ARG A 142 10.70 -1.62 -19.00
#